data_AF-A0A6P4Z566-F1
#
_entry.id   AF-A0A6P4Z566-F1
#
_cell.length_a   1.000
_cell.length_b   1.000
_cell.length_c   1.000
_cell.angle_alpha   90.00
_cell.angle_beta   90.00
_cell.angle_gamma   90.00
#
_symmetry.space_group_name_H-M   'P 1'
#
loop_
_entity.id
_entity.type
_entity.pdbx_description
1 polymer ?
#
loop_
_entity_poly.entity_id
_entity_poly.type
_entity_poly.pdbx_seq_one_letter_code
_entity_poly.pdbx_strand_id
1 'polypeptide(L)'
;MYNVCNRTFTMWMKIFLLALLIGSALSLTCLPCGMLTCVEPQGCLQGTVSDVCGCCRRCAKVEGETCGGLWNMDGRCAVGLFCGGWEIHDGEEQVVPIMFGMTGVCFPVA
;
A
#
# COMPACT_ATOMS: atom_id res chain seq x y z
N MET A 1 -47.35 -9.86 -15.75
CA MET A 1 -46.23 -9.34 -16.58
C MET A 1 -45.32 -8.31 -15.88
N TYR A 2 -45.76 -7.64 -14.80
CA TYR A 2 -44.93 -6.68 -14.04
C TYR A 2 -43.72 -7.31 -13.31
N ASN A 3 -43.80 -8.58 -12.90
CA ASN A 3 -42.72 -9.28 -12.19
C ASN A 3 -41.50 -9.63 -13.08
N VAL A 4 -41.67 -9.70 -14.40
CA VAL A 4 -40.58 -10.02 -15.35
C VAL A 4 -39.78 -8.77 -15.72
N CYS A 5 -40.45 -7.62 -15.82
CA CYS A 5 -39.82 -6.31 -16.04
C CYS A 5 -39.00 -5.85 -14.81
N ASN A 6 -39.54 -6.06 -13.60
CA ASN A 6 -38.83 -5.73 -12.35
C ASN A 6 -37.63 -6.67 -12.09
N ARG A 7 -37.74 -7.95 -12.46
CA ARG A 7 -36.67 -8.95 -12.27
C ARG A 7 -35.53 -8.78 -13.26
N THR A 8 -35.83 -8.43 -14.50
CA THR A 8 -34.81 -8.08 -15.51
C THR A 8 -34.13 -6.77 -15.12
N PHE A 9 -34.87 -5.70 -14.80
CA PHE A 9 -34.28 -4.42 -14.37
C PHE A 9 -33.35 -4.57 -13.16
N THR A 10 -33.76 -5.33 -12.15
CA THR A 10 -32.93 -5.63 -10.97
C THR A 10 -31.67 -6.43 -11.33
N MET A 11 -31.75 -7.35 -12.30
CA MET A 11 -30.59 -8.10 -12.79
C MET A 11 -29.60 -7.20 -13.52
N TRP A 12 -30.06 -6.31 -14.40
CA TRP A 12 -29.20 -5.35 -15.11
C TRP A 12 -28.54 -4.35 -14.16
N MET A 13 -29.26 -3.86 -13.16
CA MET A 13 -28.68 -3.01 -12.11
C MET A 13 -27.59 -3.74 -11.32
N LYS A 14 -27.81 -5.01 -10.97
CA LYS A 14 -26.79 -5.83 -10.29
C LYS A 14 -25.57 -6.09 -11.17
N ILE A 15 -25.76 -6.37 -12.46
CA ILE A 15 -24.65 -6.58 -13.41
C ILE A 15 -23.85 -5.29 -13.58
N PHE A 16 -24.51 -4.14 -13.70
CA PHE A 16 -23.84 -2.85 -13.80
C PHE A 16 -23.05 -2.52 -12.53
N LEU A 17 -23.64 -2.74 -11.34
CA LEU A 17 -22.93 -2.61 -10.06
C LEU A 17 -21.73 -3.55 -9.97
N LEU A 18 -21.87 -4.81 -10.41
CA LEU A 18 -20.76 -5.77 -10.45
C LEU A 18 -19.65 -5.30 -11.41
N ALA A 19 -20.00 -4.79 -12.58
CA ALA A 19 -19.06 -4.31 -13.58
C ALA A 19 -18.27 -3.09 -13.06
N LEU A 20 -18.92 -2.18 -12.34
CA LEU A 20 -18.26 -1.04 -11.68
C LEU A 20 -17.27 -1.51 -10.60
N LEU A 21 -17.64 -2.51 -9.79
CA LEU A 21 -16.78 -3.10 -8.76
C LEU A 21 -15.55 -3.82 -9.36
N ILE A 22 -15.71 -4.48 -10.51
CA ILE A 22 -14.60 -5.13 -11.21
C ILE A 22 -13.66 -4.08 -11.84
N GLY A 23 -14.22 -3.03 -12.43
CA GLY A 23 -13.44 -1.93 -13.01
C GLY A 23 -12.53 -1.24 -11.99
N SER A 24 -13.02 -1.01 -10.77
CA SER A 24 -12.21 -0.42 -9.70
C SER A 24 -11.13 -1.37 -9.15
N ALA A 25 -11.36 -2.69 -9.18
CA ALA A 25 -10.35 -3.67 -8.80
C ALA A 25 -9.17 -3.70 -9.77
N LEU A 26 -9.44 -3.51 -11.08
CA LEU A 26 -8.38 -3.46 -12.10
C LEU A 26 -7.47 -2.23 -11.95
N SER A 27 -7.97 -1.11 -11.44
CA SER A 27 -7.15 0.08 -11.16
C SER A 27 -6.12 -0.10 -10.05
N LEU A 28 -6.19 -1.19 -9.27
CA LEU A 28 -5.16 -1.55 -8.28
C LEU A 28 -4.09 -2.50 -8.82
N THR A 29 -4.17 -2.91 -10.09
CA THR A 29 -3.13 -3.75 -10.71
C THR A 29 -1.99 -2.93 -11.28
N CYS A 30 -0.75 -3.38 -11.04
CA CYS A 30 0.44 -2.74 -11.56
C CYS A 30 0.59 -3.01 -13.06
N LEU A 31 1.03 -1.99 -13.82
CA LEU A 31 1.52 -2.20 -15.18
C LEU A 31 2.81 -3.03 -15.14
N PRO A 32 3.07 -3.86 -16.17
CA PRO A 32 4.37 -4.53 -16.29
C PRO A 32 5.50 -3.50 -16.42
N CYS A 33 6.60 -3.73 -15.70
CA CYS A 33 7.68 -2.75 -15.54
C CYS A 33 8.26 -2.22 -16.86
N GLY A 34 8.28 -3.02 -17.92
CA GLY A 34 8.80 -2.60 -19.24
C GLY A 34 7.99 -1.50 -19.93
N MET A 35 6.76 -1.24 -19.47
CA MET A 35 5.92 -0.14 -19.98
C MET A 35 5.99 1.12 -19.11
N LEU A 36 6.65 1.07 -17.94
CA LEU A 36 6.82 2.24 -17.06
C LEU A 36 8.14 2.96 -17.35
N THR A 37 8.08 4.28 -17.40
CA THR A 37 9.26 5.14 -17.34
C THR A 37 9.49 5.62 -15.91
N CYS A 38 10.47 5.04 -15.23
CA CYS A 38 10.84 5.41 -13.86
C CYS A 38 11.80 6.60 -13.86
N VAL A 39 11.61 7.53 -12.93
CA VAL A 39 12.61 8.56 -12.61
C VAL A 39 13.53 7.99 -11.54
N GLU A 40 14.84 7.91 -11.82
CA GLU A 40 15.81 7.46 -10.83
C GLU A 40 15.92 8.49 -9.69
N PRO A 41 15.66 8.10 -8.43
CA PRO A 41 15.76 9.01 -7.31
C PRO A 41 17.21 9.45 -7.08
N GLN A 42 17.41 10.72 -6.81
CA GLN A 42 18.73 11.31 -6.53
C GLN A 42 18.82 11.75 -5.07
N GLY A 43 20.03 11.68 -4.50
CA GLY A 43 20.30 12.19 -3.15
C GLY A 43 19.67 11.38 -2.01
N CYS A 44 19.44 10.08 -2.20
CA CYS A 44 18.86 9.24 -1.14
C CYS A 44 19.86 8.99 -0.01
N LEU A 45 19.48 9.38 1.21
CA LEU A 45 20.33 9.32 2.41
C LEU A 45 20.72 7.89 2.80
N GLN A 46 19.78 6.94 2.74
CA GLN A 46 20.02 5.53 3.08
C GLN A 46 19.67 4.58 1.92
N GLY A 47 20.04 4.98 0.70
CA GLY A 47 19.83 4.16 -0.49
C GLY A 47 18.37 4.12 -0.95
N THR A 48 18.03 3.07 -1.71
CA THR A 48 16.76 3.00 -2.44
C THR A 48 15.99 1.71 -2.16
N VAL A 49 14.67 1.83 -2.21
CA VAL A 49 13.68 0.74 -2.09
C VAL A 49 12.83 0.70 -3.35
N SER A 50 12.23 -0.44 -3.65
CA SER A 50 11.29 -0.52 -4.77
C SER A 50 9.94 0.08 -4.37
N ASP A 51 9.25 0.68 -5.34
CA ASP A 51 7.89 1.18 -5.18
C ASP A 51 6.88 0.03 -4.94
N VAL A 52 5.62 0.38 -4.69
CA VAL A 52 4.53 -0.59 -4.44
C VAL A 52 4.44 -1.69 -5.50
N CYS A 53 4.70 -1.35 -6.76
CA CYS A 53 4.67 -2.29 -7.87
C CYS A 53 5.97 -3.09 -8.04
N GLY A 54 7.03 -2.75 -7.31
CA GLY A 54 8.32 -3.43 -7.38
C GLY A 54 9.16 -3.06 -8.62
N CYS A 55 8.73 -2.07 -9.41
CA CYS A 55 9.36 -1.72 -10.69
C CYS A 55 10.32 -0.54 -10.54
N CYS A 56 9.87 0.55 -9.93
CA CYS A 56 10.65 1.78 -9.84
C CYS A 56 11.39 1.85 -8.50
N ARG A 57 12.57 2.48 -8.50
CA ARG A 57 13.30 2.78 -7.27
C ARG A 57 12.80 4.09 -6.67
N ARG A 58 12.74 4.15 -5.35
CA ARG A 58 12.38 5.31 -4.52
C ARG A 58 13.39 5.43 -3.39
N CYS A 59 13.60 6.63 -2.83
CA CYS A 59 14.44 6.74 -1.65
C CYS A 59 13.83 5.95 -0.49
N ALA A 60 14.69 5.22 0.22
CA ALA A 60 14.30 4.55 1.43
C ALA A 60 14.09 5.57 2.56
N LYS A 61 13.12 5.28 3.43
CA LYS A 61 12.85 6.07 4.63
C LYS A 61 13.95 5.85 5.65
N VAL A 62 14.43 6.94 6.24
CA VAL A 62 15.46 6.90 7.29
C VAL A 62 14.83 6.72 8.68
N GLU A 63 15.66 6.46 9.69
CA GLU A 63 15.22 6.34 11.07
C GLU A 63 14.40 7.57 11.52
N GLY A 64 13.29 7.33 12.19
CA GLY A 64 12.38 8.39 12.66
C GLY A 64 11.41 8.93 11.60
N GLU A 65 11.52 8.53 10.33
CA GLU A 65 10.54 8.91 9.31
C GLU A 65 9.31 8.00 9.28
N THR A 66 8.18 8.58 8.88
CA THR A 66 6.93 7.87 8.64
C THR A 66 7.07 6.80 7.55
N CYS A 67 6.48 5.62 7.80
CA CYS A 67 6.50 4.46 6.91
C CYS A 67 5.18 3.67 6.96
N GLY A 68 5.01 2.71 6.05
CA GLY A 68 3.83 1.83 6.02
C GLY A 68 2.67 2.45 5.24
N GLY A 69 1.47 2.42 5.81
CA GLY A 69 0.23 2.74 5.13
C GLY A 69 -0.22 1.62 4.19
N LEU A 70 -1.37 1.82 3.55
CA LEU A 70 -1.90 0.83 2.61
C LEU A 70 -0.89 0.59 1.47
N TRP A 71 -0.45 -0.65 1.31
CA TRP A 71 0.56 -1.05 0.32
C TRP A 71 1.93 -0.34 0.42
N ASN A 72 2.30 0.13 1.62
CA ASN A 72 3.52 0.92 1.86
C ASN A 72 3.53 2.28 1.13
N MET A 73 2.36 2.90 0.91
CA MET A 73 2.29 4.21 0.26
C MET A 73 2.92 5.35 1.06
N ASP A 74 3.04 5.22 2.39
CA ASP A 74 3.75 6.21 3.22
C ASP A 74 5.28 6.01 3.15
N GLY A 75 5.74 4.91 2.56
CA GLY A 75 7.14 4.61 2.30
C GLY A 75 7.62 3.32 2.97
N ARG A 76 8.81 2.88 2.57
CA ARG A 76 9.51 1.73 3.16
C ARG A 76 10.82 2.17 3.76
N CYS A 77 11.14 1.62 4.93
CA CYS A 77 12.39 1.88 5.63
C CYS A 77 13.60 1.35 4.85
N ALA A 78 14.76 1.96 5.10
CA ALA A 78 16.04 1.51 4.59
C ALA A 78 16.42 0.13 5.11
N VAL A 79 17.43 -0.47 4.47
CA VAL A 79 17.99 -1.75 4.91
C VAL A 79 18.51 -1.60 6.34
N GLY A 80 18.14 -2.53 7.22
CA GLY A 80 18.48 -2.47 8.65
C GLY A 80 17.48 -1.68 9.51
N LEU A 81 16.40 -1.18 8.92
CA LEU A 81 15.29 -0.55 9.64
C LEU A 81 13.99 -1.34 9.42
N PHE A 82 13.12 -1.36 10.42
CA PHE A 82 11.76 -1.90 10.30
C PHE A 82 10.71 -0.83 10.59
N CYS A 83 9.51 -0.99 10.02
CA CYS A 83 8.40 -0.09 10.24
C CYS A 83 7.60 -0.53 11.47
N GLY A 84 7.63 0.27 12.53
CA GLY A 84 7.06 -0.07 13.83
C GLY A 84 6.19 1.04 14.41
N GLY A 85 5.50 0.70 15.50
CA GLY A 85 4.71 1.61 16.32
C GLY A 85 4.95 1.31 17.80
N TRP A 86 4.53 2.25 18.64
CA TRP A 86 4.66 2.13 20.09
C TRP A 86 3.43 1.41 20.66
N GLU A 87 3.65 0.32 21.37
CA GLU A 87 2.62 -0.35 22.16
C GLU A 87 3.07 -0.46 23.62
N ILE A 88 2.10 -0.33 24.53
CA ILE A 88 2.34 -0.54 25.96
C ILE A 88 2.13 -2.03 26.24
N HIS A 89 3.20 -2.77 26.47
CA HIS A 89 3.16 -4.16 26.92
C HIS A 89 3.64 -4.20 28.37
N ASP A 90 2.83 -4.75 29.28
CA ASP A 90 3.16 -4.86 30.71
C ASP A 90 3.56 -3.53 31.40
N GLY A 91 3.07 -2.40 30.88
CA GLY A 91 3.39 -1.06 31.41
C GLY A 91 4.69 -0.46 30.90
N GLU A 92 5.36 -1.10 29.93
CA GLU A 92 6.54 -0.60 29.23
C GLU A 92 6.19 -0.21 27.78
N GLU A 93 6.74 0.90 27.30
CA GLU A 93 6.62 1.32 25.90
C GLU A 93 7.62 0.52 25.03
N GLN A 94 7.09 -0.36 24.19
CA GLN A 94 7.90 -1.19 23.29
C GLN A 94 7.58 -0.87 21.83
N VAL A 95 8.61 -0.89 20.99
CA VAL A 95 8.44 -0.81 19.53
C VAL A 95 8.05 -2.19 19.00
N VAL A 96 6.90 -2.27 18.34
CA VAL A 96 6.40 -3.49 17.72
C VAL A 96 6.05 -3.27 16.24
N PRO A 97 5.98 -4.32 15.42
CA PRO A 97 5.54 -4.20 14.04
C PRO A 97 4.09 -3.68 13.95
N ILE A 98 3.84 -2.76 13.03
CA ILE A 98 2.48 -2.27 12.78
C ILE A 98 1.66 -3.31 12.00
N MET A 99 0.34 -3.31 12.20
CA MET A 99 -0.56 -4.10 11.37
C MET A 99 -0.56 -3.59 9.92
N PHE A 100 -0.89 -4.51 8.98
CA PHE A 100 -0.97 -4.17 7.56
C PHE A 100 -1.90 -2.98 7.30
N GLY A 101 -1.42 -2.02 6.51
CA GLY A 101 -2.16 -0.84 6.12
C GLY A 101 -2.11 0.31 7.13
N MET A 102 -1.59 0.09 8.34
CA MET A 102 -1.33 1.17 9.29
C MET A 102 -0.04 1.90 8.93
N THR A 103 0.05 3.15 9.35
CA THR A 103 1.24 3.98 9.28
C THR A 103 2.06 3.80 10.57
N GLY A 104 3.38 3.85 10.46
CA GLY A 104 4.32 3.75 11.58
C GLY A 104 5.55 4.62 11.35
N VAL A 105 6.63 4.31 12.07
CA VAL A 105 7.91 5.02 12.01
C VAL A 105 9.04 3.99 11.81
N CYS A 106 10.12 4.38 11.14
CA CYS A 106 11.28 3.53 10.94
C CYS A 106 12.18 3.45 12.18
N PHE A 107 12.44 2.23 12.66
CA PHE A 107 13.28 1.91 13.82
C PHE A 107 14.42 0.95 13.44
N PRO A 108 15.57 0.99 14.15
CA PRO A 108 16.65 0.04 13.94
C PRO A 108 16.21 -1.38 14.28
N VAL A 109 16.60 -2.35 13.42
CA VAL A 109 16.49 -3.77 13.78
C VAL A 109 17.57 -4.07 14.84
N ALA A 110 17.14 -4.47 16.03
CA ALA A 110 18.02 -4.87 17.14
C ALA A 110 18.58 -6.28 16.94
#